data_AF-A0A355S5U4-F1
#
_entry.id   AF-A0A355S5U4-F1
#
_cell.length_a   1.000
_cell.length_b   1.000
_cell.length_c   1.000
_cell.angle_alpha   90.00
_cell.angle_beta   90.00
_cell.angle_gamma   90.00
#
_symmetry.space_group_name_H-M   'P 1'
#
loop_
_entity.id
_entity.type
_entity.pdbx_description
1 polymer ?
#
loop_
_entity_poly.entity_id
_entity_poly.type
_entity_poly.pdbx_seq_one_letter_code
_entity_poly.pdbx_strand_id
1 'polypeptide(L)'
;MGKILGIDLGTTNSCMSVMEAGEPVVLENSEGARTTPSVVAFAKGGERLVGQAAKRQAVTNPTNTIFSAKRLIGRKFAELTAEDKKLPYTIVEADNGDAHIEVEIDGEKKAYSPQEISAMILAKMKADAEAKLGETIEEAVITVPAYFNDSQRNATKASGEIAGLKVRRIINEPTAASLAYGLDKKSDEKIAVYDLGGGTFDISVLDIGDGVFEVMATDGDTQLGGDDWDSAIIDWVVSDFKSKEGVDLSGQPDALQRIKEEAEKGKIALSSSSTYEINLPFVTADQTG
;
A
#
# COMPACT_ATOMS: atom_id res chain seq x y z
N MET A 1 -26.53 -7.04 -15.22
CA MET A 1 -25.99 -6.51 -13.95
C MET A 1 -24.49 -6.68 -14.06
N GLY A 2 -23.72 -5.60 -14.04
CA GLY A 2 -22.26 -5.69 -14.22
C GLY A 2 -21.61 -6.47 -13.08
N LYS A 3 -20.42 -7.02 -13.30
CA LYS A 3 -19.64 -7.68 -12.24
C LYS A 3 -19.32 -6.69 -11.11
N ILE A 4 -19.30 -7.19 -9.88
CA ILE A 4 -18.80 -6.46 -8.70
C ILE A 4 -17.33 -6.82 -8.52
N LEU A 5 -16.45 -5.83 -8.50
CA LEU A 5 -15.01 -6.03 -8.33
C LEU A 5 -14.66 -6.20 -6.86
N GLY A 6 -13.98 -7.29 -6.50
CA GLY A 6 -13.31 -7.41 -5.21
C GLY A 6 -11.94 -6.75 -5.30
N ILE A 7 -11.65 -5.79 -4.42
CA ILE A 7 -10.36 -5.10 -4.42
C ILE A 7 -9.73 -5.21 -3.04
N ASP A 8 -8.57 -5.85 -3.00
CA ASP A 8 -7.66 -5.70 -1.88
C ASP A 8 -6.83 -4.43 -2.09
N LEU A 9 -7.11 -3.39 -1.30
CA LEU A 9 -6.37 -2.13 -1.33
C LEU A 9 -5.29 -2.17 -0.25
N GLY A 10 -4.15 -2.78 -0.52
CA GLY A 10 -3.07 -2.92 0.46
C GLY A 10 -2.12 -1.73 0.53
N THR A 11 -1.30 -1.67 1.59
CA THR A 11 -0.30 -0.61 1.81
C THR A 11 0.77 -0.58 0.73
N THR A 12 1.31 -1.76 0.36
CA THR A 12 2.41 -1.89 -0.59
C THR A 12 1.94 -2.38 -1.96
N ASN A 13 1.00 -3.33 -1.98
CA ASN A 13 0.44 -3.90 -3.19
C ASN A 13 -1.09 -3.94 -3.05
N SER A 14 -1.76 -3.86 -4.18
CA SER A 14 -3.19 -4.02 -4.30
C SER A 14 -3.50 -5.13 -5.31
N CYS A 15 -4.61 -5.83 -5.09
CA CYS A 15 -5.04 -6.99 -5.88
C CYS A 15 -6.52 -6.83 -6.25
N MET A 16 -6.93 -7.38 -7.39
CA MET A 16 -8.33 -7.33 -7.84
C MET A 16 -8.82 -8.69 -8.30
N SER A 17 -10.08 -9.00 -7.99
CA SER A 17 -10.72 -10.27 -8.34
C SER A 17 -12.18 -10.09 -8.70
N VAL A 18 -12.72 -11.06 -9.44
CA VAL A 18 -14.15 -11.16 -9.77
C VAL A 18 -14.62 -12.59 -9.56
N MET A 19 -15.93 -12.79 -9.45
CA MET A 19 -16.51 -14.12 -9.50
C MET A 19 -16.73 -14.55 -10.95
N GLU A 20 -16.19 -15.70 -11.34
CA GLU A 20 -16.42 -16.34 -12.64
C GLU A 20 -16.90 -17.77 -12.45
N ALA A 21 -18.09 -18.09 -12.99
CA ALA A 21 -18.69 -19.42 -12.90
C ALA A 21 -18.79 -20.00 -11.45
N GLY A 22 -18.91 -19.12 -10.44
CA GLY A 22 -18.98 -19.50 -9.04
C GLY A 22 -17.65 -19.47 -8.29
N GLU A 23 -16.53 -19.28 -9.00
CA GLU A 23 -15.19 -19.27 -8.43
C GLU A 23 -14.59 -17.86 -8.39
N PRO A 24 -13.82 -17.50 -7.35
CA PRO A 24 -13.07 -16.25 -7.33
C PRO A 24 -11.85 -16.33 -8.26
N VAL A 25 -11.73 -15.38 -9.18
CA VAL A 25 -10.61 -15.29 -10.12
C VAL A 25 -9.87 -13.97 -9.92
N VAL A 26 -8.58 -14.06 -9.57
CA VAL A 26 -7.67 -12.90 -9.53
C VAL A 26 -7.31 -12.49 -10.95
N LEU A 27 -7.51 -11.20 -11.25
CA LEU A 27 -7.23 -10.63 -12.55
C LEU A 27 -5.78 -10.13 -12.63
N GLU A 28 -5.21 -10.21 -13.84
CA GLU A 28 -3.93 -9.57 -14.15
C GLU A 28 -4.17 -8.09 -14.47
N ASN A 29 -3.25 -7.22 -14.05
CA ASN A 29 -3.19 -5.84 -14.51
C ASN A 29 -2.68 -5.73 -15.96
N SER A 30 -2.68 -4.52 -16.50
CA SER A 30 -2.18 -4.26 -17.86
C SER A 30 -0.69 -4.61 -18.05
N GLU A 31 0.07 -4.73 -16.97
CA GLU A 31 1.47 -5.18 -16.96
C GLU A 31 1.64 -6.72 -16.86
N GLY A 32 0.54 -7.48 -16.80
CA GLY A 32 0.54 -8.95 -16.70
C GLY A 32 0.81 -9.51 -15.30
N ALA A 33 0.82 -8.66 -14.26
CA ALA A 33 0.99 -9.07 -12.88
C ALA A 33 -0.37 -9.19 -12.17
N ARG A 34 -0.49 -10.15 -11.23
CA ARG A 34 -1.71 -10.34 -10.41
C ARG A 34 -1.84 -9.34 -9.26
N THR A 35 -0.81 -8.56 -9.01
CA THR A 35 -0.80 -7.48 -8.02
C THR A 35 -0.20 -6.24 -8.64
N THR A 36 -0.70 -5.09 -8.24
CA THR A 36 -0.17 -3.78 -8.65
C THR A 36 0.40 -3.08 -7.44
N PRO A 37 1.62 -2.50 -7.51
CA PRO A 37 2.14 -1.68 -6.42
C PRO A 37 1.18 -0.55 -6.08
N SER A 38 0.94 -0.31 -4.79
CA SER A 38 0.14 0.80 -4.28
C SER A 38 0.96 2.09 -4.29
N VAL A 39 1.41 2.47 -5.49
CA VAL A 39 2.33 3.58 -5.73
C VAL A 39 1.72 4.49 -6.80
N VAL A 40 1.75 5.79 -6.54
CA VAL A 40 1.34 6.85 -7.46
C VAL A 40 2.52 7.78 -7.66
N ALA A 41 2.74 8.24 -8.88
CA ALA A 41 3.73 9.28 -9.14
C ALA A 41 3.18 10.37 -10.05
N PHE A 42 3.63 11.59 -9.81
CA PHE A 42 3.38 12.73 -10.70
C PHE A 42 4.68 13.03 -11.45
N ALA A 43 4.70 12.69 -12.73
CA ALA A 43 5.82 12.96 -13.62
C ALA A 43 5.75 14.42 -14.14
N LYS A 44 6.81 14.82 -14.86
CA LYS A 44 6.88 16.16 -15.49
C LYS A 44 5.68 16.39 -16.41
N GLY A 45 5.14 17.60 -16.43
CA GLY A 45 3.94 17.93 -17.21
C GLY A 45 2.63 17.42 -16.58
N GLY A 46 2.66 16.99 -15.32
CA GLY A 46 1.48 16.54 -14.59
C GLY A 46 0.95 15.16 -14.99
N GLU A 47 1.71 14.38 -15.76
CA GLU A 47 1.34 13.00 -16.08
C GLU A 47 1.31 12.15 -14.79
N ARG A 48 0.17 11.51 -14.55
CA ARG A 48 -0.02 10.62 -13.41
C ARG A 48 0.32 9.18 -13.78
N LEU A 49 1.29 8.60 -13.09
CA LEU A 49 1.66 7.19 -13.17
C LEU A 49 1.11 6.44 -11.95
N VAL A 50 0.71 5.19 -12.13
CA VAL A 50 0.22 4.33 -11.03
C VAL A 50 0.78 2.93 -11.20
N GLY A 51 1.11 2.26 -10.09
CA GLY A 51 1.57 0.88 -10.11
C GLY A 51 3.04 0.74 -10.51
N GLN A 52 3.33 -0.20 -11.40
CA GLN A 52 4.71 -0.51 -11.79
C GLN A 52 5.42 0.67 -12.46
N ALA A 53 4.70 1.45 -13.28
CA ALA A 53 5.25 2.65 -13.89
C ALA A 53 5.69 3.68 -12.84
N ALA A 54 4.87 3.90 -11.80
CA ALA A 54 5.20 4.81 -10.70
C ALA A 54 6.38 4.27 -9.87
N LYS A 55 6.37 2.98 -9.52
CA LYS A 55 7.46 2.35 -8.73
C LYS A 55 8.82 2.46 -9.44
N ARG A 56 8.87 2.26 -10.76
CA ARG A 56 10.14 2.29 -11.54
C ARG A 56 10.85 3.63 -11.54
N GLN A 57 10.12 4.74 -11.48
CA GLN A 57 10.72 6.08 -11.54
C GLN A 57 10.96 6.70 -10.16
N ALA A 58 10.65 5.97 -9.07
CA ALA A 58 10.78 6.45 -7.70
C ALA A 58 12.19 6.95 -7.37
N VAL A 59 13.24 6.23 -7.81
CA VAL A 59 14.65 6.62 -7.63
C VAL A 59 14.97 8.01 -8.18
N THR A 60 14.35 8.41 -9.29
CA THR A 60 14.63 9.67 -9.98
C THR A 60 13.62 10.78 -9.69
N ASN A 61 12.58 10.46 -8.93
CA ASN A 61 11.49 11.38 -8.59
C ASN A 61 10.91 11.08 -7.20
N PRO A 62 11.75 10.98 -6.14
CA PRO A 62 11.31 10.44 -4.86
C PRO A 62 10.28 11.33 -4.15
N THR A 63 10.36 12.65 -4.32
CA THR A 63 9.47 13.63 -3.66
C THR A 63 8.06 13.68 -4.25
N ASN A 64 7.88 13.25 -5.51
CA ASN A 64 6.58 13.18 -6.19
C ASN A 64 6.13 11.74 -6.44
N THR A 65 6.73 10.77 -5.75
CA THR A 65 6.34 9.35 -5.79
C THR A 65 5.81 8.92 -4.44
N ILE A 66 4.51 8.70 -4.38
CA ILE A 66 3.76 8.39 -3.17
C ILE A 66 3.58 6.88 -3.08
N PHE A 67 4.01 6.30 -1.96
CA PHE A 67 3.76 4.92 -1.55
C PHE A 67 3.18 4.95 -0.12
N SER A 68 2.70 3.81 0.40
CA SER A 68 2.22 3.69 1.79
C SER A 68 1.16 4.72 2.21
N ALA A 69 0.42 5.31 1.27
CA ALA A 69 -0.64 6.30 1.53
C ALA A 69 -1.73 5.73 2.47
N LYS A 70 -1.92 4.41 2.48
CA LYS A 70 -2.83 3.71 3.40
C LYS A 70 -2.47 3.91 4.87
N ARG A 71 -1.21 4.20 5.22
CA ARG A 71 -0.82 4.55 6.61
C ARG A 71 -1.28 5.93 7.05
N LEU A 72 -1.67 6.80 6.11
CA LEU A 72 -2.12 8.18 6.35
C LEU A 72 -3.64 8.34 6.23
N ILE A 73 -4.32 7.39 5.58
CA ILE A 73 -5.75 7.49 5.29
C ILE A 73 -6.58 7.64 6.57
N GLY A 74 -7.43 8.66 6.61
CA GLY A 74 -8.31 8.95 7.75
C GLY A 74 -7.63 9.43 9.05
N ARG A 75 -6.33 9.75 9.01
CA ARG A 75 -5.57 10.30 10.16
C ARG A 75 -5.49 11.82 10.15
N LYS A 76 -5.41 12.41 11.33
CA LYS A 76 -5.11 13.85 11.50
C LYS A 76 -3.61 14.09 11.42
N PHE A 77 -3.20 15.25 10.91
CA PHE A 77 -1.79 15.62 10.84
C PHE A 77 -1.13 15.66 12.23
N ALA A 78 -1.87 16.08 13.25
CA ALA A 78 -1.42 16.13 14.63
C ALA A 78 -1.18 14.74 15.26
N GLU A 79 -1.74 13.67 14.70
CA GLU A 79 -1.54 12.28 15.15
C GLU A 79 -0.28 11.65 14.55
N LEU A 80 0.37 12.32 13.60
CA LEU A 80 1.56 11.82 12.94
C LEU A 80 2.80 12.08 13.80
N THR A 81 3.50 11.00 14.12
CA THR A 81 4.80 10.99 14.79
C THR A 81 5.91 11.51 13.86
N ALA A 82 7.12 11.70 14.40
CA ALA A 82 8.29 12.02 13.57
C ALA A 82 8.62 10.88 12.58
N GLU A 83 8.39 9.63 12.98
CA GLU A 83 8.63 8.46 12.13
C GLU A 83 7.61 8.37 10.99
N ASP A 84 6.33 8.66 11.26
CA ASP A 84 5.29 8.75 10.23
C ASP A 84 5.63 9.77 9.13
N LYS A 85 6.44 10.78 9.44
CA LYS A 85 6.83 11.87 8.54
C LYS A 85 8.16 11.60 7.83
N LYS A 86 8.83 10.48 8.12
CA LYS A 86 10.13 10.11 7.55
C LYS A 86 9.96 9.45 6.18
N LEU A 87 9.37 10.21 5.26
CA LEU A 87 9.07 9.81 3.90
C LEU A 87 9.74 10.77 2.91
N PRO A 88 10.05 10.33 1.69
CA PRO A 88 10.70 11.19 0.70
C PRO A 88 9.76 12.29 0.17
N TYR A 89 8.45 12.10 0.25
CA TYR A 89 7.44 13.10 -0.09
C TYR A 89 6.97 13.86 1.14
N THR A 90 6.41 15.05 0.92
CA THR A 90 6.03 15.96 2.00
C THR A 90 4.61 15.67 2.48
N ILE A 91 4.42 15.62 3.80
CA ILE A 91 3.09 15.58 4.42
C ILE A 91 2.81 16.95 5.02
N VAL A 92 1.62 17.48 4.75
CA VAL A 92 1.15 18.80 5.20
C VAL A 92 -0.19 18.65 5.95
N GLU A 93 -0.50 19.65 6.77
CA GLU A 93 -1.80 19.77 7.43
C GLU A 93 -2.79 20.48 6.49
N ALA A 94 -3.95 19.85 6.25
CA ALA A 94 -5.05 20.48 5.53
C ALA A 94 -5.85 21.44 6.42
N ASP A 95 -6.69 22.29 5.81
CA ASP A 95 -7.52 23.27 6.54
C ASP A 95 -8.42 22.65 7.62
N ASN A 96 -8.79 21.37 7.47
CA ASN A 96 -9.61 20.62 8.42
C ASN A 96 -8.78 19.77 9.42
N GLY A 97 -7.44 19.93 9.42
CA GLY A 97 -6.48 19.21 10.25
C GLY A 97 -6.12 17.81 9.75
N ASP A 98 -6.64 17.36 8.60
CA ASP A 98 -6.29 16.06 8.03
C ASP A 98 -4.85 16.05 7.51
N ALA A 99 -4.22 14.88 7.54
CA ALA A 99 -2.92 14.69 6.91
C ALA A 99 -3.07 14.63 5.39
N HIS A 100 -2.44 15.55 4.66
CA HIS A 100 -2.40 15.60 3.20
C HIS A 100 -0.96 15.40 2.69
N ILE A 101 -0.84 14.99 1.43
CA ILE A 101 0.43 14.74 0.75
C ILE A 101 0.65 15.86 -0.26
N GLU A 102 1.71 16.64 -0.08
CA GLU A 102 2.11 17.72 -0.98
C GLU A 102 3.10 17.19 -2.03
N VAL A 103 2.79 17.47 -3.30
CA VAL A 103 3.65 17.21 -4.46
C VAL A 103 3.87 18.50 -5.23
N GLU A 104 4.96 18.56 -5.99
CA GLU A 104 5.27 19.67 -6.88
C GLU A 104 5.10 19.24 -8.34
N ILE A 105 4.17 19.88 -9.03
CA ILE A 105 3.87 19.63 -10.45
C ILE A 105 4.11 20.92 -11.22
N ASP A 106 5.09 20.89 -12.13
CA ASP A 106 5.46 22.04 -12.97
C ASP A 106 5.76 23.33 -12.18
N GLY A 107 6.37 23.17 -10.99
CA GLY A 107 6.71 24.28 -10.08
C GLY A 107 5.56 24.73 -9.17
N GLU A 108 4.39 24.11 -9.27
CA GLU A 108 3.24 24.38 -8.41
C GLU A 108 3.07 23.28 -7.34
N LYS A 109 2.98 23.70 -6.08
CA LYS A 109 2.64 22.81 -4.98
C LYS A 109 1.16 22.46 -5.00
N LYS A 110 0.85 21.17 -4.94
CA LYS A 110 -0.51 20.62 -4.87
C LYS A 110 -0.59 19.63 -3.73
N ALA A 111 -1.60 19.79 -2.89
CA ALA A 111 -1.88 18.88 -1.79
C ALA A 111 -3.00 17.92 -2.17
N TYR A 112 -2.78 16.63 -1.99
CA TYR A 112 -3.77 15.57 -2.19
C TYR A 112 -4.07 14.90 -0.85
N SER A 113 -5.33 14.60 -0.61
CA SER A 113 -5.71 13.71 0.47
C SER A 113 -5.20 12.29 0.20
N PRO A 114 -4.90 11.49 1.25
CA PRO A 114 -4.62 10.06 1.09
C PRO A 114 -5.74 9.34 0.34
N GLN A 115 -6.98 9.81 0.49
CA GLN A 115 -8.15 9.27 -0.18
C GLN A 115 -8.07 9.44 -1.69
N GLU A 116 -7.62 10.61 -2.17
CA GLU A 116 -7.40 10.87 -3.60
C GLU A 116 -6.25 10.01 -4.16
N ILE A 117 -5.16 9.85 -3.41
CA ILE A 117 -4.07 8.96 -3.82
C ILE A 117 -4.56 7.50 -3.92
N SER A 118 -5.27 7.01 -2.91
CA SER A 118 -5.88 5.68 -2.95
C SER A 118 -6.91 5.53 -4.06
N ALA A 119 -7.67 6.59 -4.37
CA ALA A 119 -8.61 6.58 -5.49
C ALA A 119 -7.91 6.43 -6.85
N MET A 120 -6.70 6.97 -7.01
CA MET A 120 -5.90 6.76 -8.23
C MET A 120 -5.49 5.29 -8.40
N ILE A 121 -5.17 4.60 -7.30
CA ILE A 121 -4.88 3.16 -7.29
C ILE A 121 -6.14 2.36 -7.65
N LEU A 122 -7.26 2.65 -7.00
CA LEU A 122 -8.55 2.00 -7.27
C LEU A 122 -9.03 2.23 -8.71
N ALA A 123 -8.83 3.43 -9.25
CA ALA A 123 -9.15 3.74 -10.63
C ALA A 123 -8.31 2.93 -11.63
N LYS A 124 -7.01 2.69 -11.33
CA LYS A 124 -6.19 1.77 -12.13
C LYS A 124 -6.71 0.33 -12.06
N MET A 125 -7.08 -0.17 -10.88
CA MET A 125 -7.67 -1.52 -10.76
C MET A 125 -8.94 -1.65 -11.58
N LYS A 126 -9.85 -0.67 -11.45
CA LYS A 126 -11.07 -0.62 -12.25
C LYS A 126 -10.74 -0.65 -13.75
N ALA A 127 -9.87 0.22 -14.22
CA ALA A 127 -9.52 0.31 -15.64
C ALA A 127 -8.89 -0.99 -16.18
N ASP A 128 -7.99 -1.61 -15.41
CA ASP A 128 -7.36 -2.87 -15.78
C ASP A 128 -8.38 -4.02 -15.81
N ALA A 129 -9.31 -4.07 -14.85
CA ALA A 129 -10.39 -5.06 -14.85
C ALA A 129 -11.36 -4.87 -16.03
N GLU A 130 -11.79 -3.64 -16.31
CA GLU A 130 -12.65 -3.31 -17.45
C GLU A 130 -11.98 -3.69 -18.78
N ALA A 131 -10.68 -3.40 -18.93
CA ALA A 131 -9.92 -3.79 -20.12
C ALA A 131 -9.81 -5.31 -20.29
N LYS A 132 -9.64 -6.07 -19.19
CA LYS A 132 -9.55 -7.54 -19.22
C LYS A 132 -10.89 -8.19 -19.52
N LEU A 133 -11.99 -7.65 -18.98
CA LEU A 133 -13.32 -8.25 -19.05
C LEU A 133 -14.13 -7.76 -20.26
N GLY A 134 -13.80 -6.60 -20.83
CA GLY A 134 -14.52 -6.00 -21.95
C GLY A 134 -15.88 -5.41 -21.57
N GLU A 135 -16.10 -5.11 -20.29
CA GLU A 135 -17.33 -4.50 -19.77
C GLU A 135 -17.02 -3.44 -18.71
N THR A 136 -17.94 -2.49 -18.51
CA THR A 136 -17.84 -1.45 -17.48
C THR A 136 -18.12 -2.00 -16.09
N ILE A 137 -17.33 -1.60 -15.11
CA ILE A 137 -17.46 -1.96 -13.70
C ILE A 137 -17.87 -0.72 -12.91
N GLU A 138 -19.03 -0.79 -12.27
CA GLU A 138 -19.56 0.33 -11.49
C GLU A 138 -19.51 0.08 -9.98
N GLU A 139 -19.27 -1.16 -9.54
CA GLU A 139 -19.48 -1.59 -8.17
C GLU A 139 -18.27 -2.35 -7.63
N ALA A 140 -17.96 -2.15 -6.34
CA ALA A 140 -16.85 -2.85 -5.70
C ALA A 140 -17.12 -3.23 -4.24
N VAL A 141 -16.41 -4.26 -3.80
CA VAL A 141 -16.13 -4.57 -2.40
C VAL A 141 -14.66 -4.25 -2.15
N ILE A 142 -14.35 -3.44 -1.14
CA ILE A 142 -12.98 -2.99 -0.86
C ILE A 142 -12.56 -3.45 0.53
N THR A 143 -11.34 -3.98 0.64
CA THR A 143 -10.77 -4.43 1.93
C THR A 143 -10.28 -3.26 2.78
N VAL A 144 -10.29 -3.46 4.11
CA VAL A 144 -9.59 -2.63 5.10
C VAL A 144 -9.05 -3.53 6.21
N PRO A 145 -8.02 -3.10 6.95
CA PRO A 145 -7.56 -3.80 8.14
C PRO A 145 -8.70 -3.95 9.15
N ALA A 146 -8.72 -5.06 9.89
CA ALA A 146 -9.78 -5.30 10.88
C ALA A 146 -9.79 -4.20 11.95
N TYR A 147 -8.61 -3.75 12.36
CA TYR A 147 -8.42 -2.73 13.38
C TYR A 147 -8.61 -1.27 12.90
N PHE A 148 -9.00 -1.05 11.64
CA PHE A 148 -9.33 0.31 11.18
C PHE A 148 -10.53 0.90 11.93
N ASN A 149 -10.38 2.15 12.38
CA ASN A 149 -11.43 2.91 13.02
C ASN A 149 -12.45 3.47 12.00
N ASP A 150 -13.52 4.11 12.49
CA ASP A 150 -14.60 4.65 11.65
C ASP A 150 -14.10 5.70 10.64
N SER A 151 -13.15 6.56 11.03
CA SER A 151 -12.57 7.59 10.15
C SER A 151 -11.86 6.93 8.97
N GLN A 152 -11.00 5.95 9.24
CA GLN A 152 -10.22 5.24 8.23
C GLN A 152 -11.13 4.44 7.29
N ARG A 153 -12.14 3.75 7.83
CA ARG A 153 -13.16 3.02 7.03
C ARG A 153 -13.94 3.94 6.09
N ASN A 154 -14.40 5.08 6.61
CA ASN A 154 -15.12 6.06 5.81
C ASN A 154 -14.22 6.70 4.75
N ALA A 155 -12.96 6.97 5.07
CA ALA A 155 -11.97 7.48 4.14
C ALA A 155 -11.68 6.49 3.00
N THR A 156 -11.49 5.19 3.29
CA THR A 156 -11.33 4.17 2.25
C THR A 156 -12.57 4.03 1.37
N LYS A 157 -13.77 4.11 1.96
CA LYS A 157 -15.01 4.12 1.19
C LYS A 157 -15.07 5.32 0.24
N ALA A 158 -14.71 6.51 0.73
CA ALA A 158 -14.64 7.72 -0.08
C ALA A 158 -13.63 7.58 -1.24
N SER A 159 -12.48 6.92 -1.03
CA SER A 159 -11.55 6.62 -2.14
C SER A 159 -12.20 5.82 -3.26
N GLY A 160 -13.04 4.82 -2.92
CA GLY A 160 -13.80 4.07 -3.92
C GLY A 160 -14.78 4.95 -4.68
N GLU A 161 -15.50 5.83 -3.98
CA GLU A 161 -16.45 6.77 -4.60
C GLU A 161 -15.73 7.77 -5.53
N ILE A 162 -14.59 8.32 -5.11
CA ILE A 162 -13.74 9.21 -5.93
C ILE A 162 -13.22 8.47 -7.18
N ALA A 163 -12.92 7.17 -7.08
CA ALA A 163 -12.52 6.33 -8.19
C ALA A 163 -13.68 5.95 -9.15
N GLY A 164 -14.90 6.42 -8.88
CA GLY A 164 -16.08 6.10 -9.68
C GLY A 164 -16.60 4.67 -9.45
N LEU A 165 -16.42 4.14 -8.24
CA LEU A 165 -16.97 2.86 -7.79
C LEU A 165 -18.04 3.08 -6.73
N LYS A 166 -19.19 2.45 -6.90
CA LYS A 166 -20.18 2.28 -5.85
C LYS A 166 -19.71 1.20 -4.88
N VAL A 167 -19.22 1.62 -3.72
CA VAL A 167 -18.71 0.73 -2.68
C VAL A 167 -19.89 0.00 -2.01
N ARG A 168 -20.08 -1.27 -2.36
CA ARG A 168 -21.16 -2.13 -1.85
C ARG A 168 -20.87 -2.62 -0.43
N ARG A 169 -19.60 -2.85 -0.13
CA ARG A 169 -19.13 -3.31 1.17
C ARG A 169 -17.69 -2.87 1.40
N ILE A 170 -17.42 -2.41 2.61
CA ILE A 170 -16.09 -2.44 3.19
C ILE A 170 -16.00 -3.74 4.00
N ILE A 171 -15.01 -4.58 3.70
CA ILE A 171 -14.80 -5.87 4.36
C ILE A 171 -13.46 -5.88 5.07
N ASN A 172 -13.39 -6.53 6.23
CA ASN A 172 -12.12 -6.70 6.94
C ASN A 172 -11.23 -7.68 6.18
N GLU A 173 -9.95 -7.37 6.05
CA GLU A 173 -8.90 -8.21 5.44
C GLU A 173 -8.91 -9.66 5.97
N PRO A 174 -8.84 -9.91 7.29
CA PRO A 174 -8.85 -11.28 7.80
C PRO A 174 -10.19 -12.01 7.55
N THR A 175 -11.31 -11.28 7.49
CA THR A 175 -12.60 -11.86 7.10
C THR A 175 -12.59 -12.26 5.63
N ALA A 176 -12.08 -11.41 4.73
CA ALA A 176 -11.93 -11.74 3.32
C ALA A 176 -11.01 -12.95 3.11
N ALA A 177 -9.90 -13.03 3.83
CA ALA A 177 -9.00 -14.18 3.83
C ALA A 177 -9.70 -15.46 4.32
N SER A 178 -10.51 -15.37 5.37
CA SER A 178 -11.29 -16.51 5.87
C SER A 178 -12.33 -17.00 4.86
N LEU A 179 -12.99 -16.09 4.12
CA LEU A 179 -13.93 -16.44 3.05
C LEU A 179 -13.21 -17.18 1.92
N ALA A 180 -12.02 -16.72 1.54
CA ALA A 180 -11.20 -17.38 0.52
C ALA A 180 -10.73 -18.77 0.98
N TYR A 181 -10.40 -18.94 2.26
CA TYR A 181 -10.02 -20.22 2.85
C TYR A 181 -11.19 -21.21 2.97
N GLY A 182 -12.35 -20.71 3.41
CA GLY A 182 -13.51 -21.51 3.78
C GLY A 182 -14.49 -21.82 2.65
N LEU A 183 -14.35 -21.22 1.45
CA LEU A 183 -15.28 -21.37 0.34
C LEU A 183 -15.59 -22.85 0.00
N ASP A 184 -14.57 -23.71 0.07
CA ASP A 184 -14.67 -25.15 -0.24
C ASP A 184 -14.75 -26.05 1.00
N LYS A 185 -14.74 -25.48 2.20
CA LYS A 185 -14.68 -26.24 3.46
C LYS A 185 -16.09 -26.59 3.93
N LYS A 186 -16.26 -27.83 4.40
CA LYS A 186 -17.54 -28.38 4.88
C LYS A 186 -17.52 -28.77 6.36
N SER A 187 -16.41 -28.54 7.04
CA SER A 187 -16.22 -28.91 8.45
C SER A 187 -16.20 -27.67 9.31
N ASP A 188 -16.86 -27.76 10.46
CA ASP A 188 -16.76 -26.73 11.49
C ASP A 188 -15.32 -26.65 12.01
N GLU A 189 -14.73 -25.47 11.93
CA GLU A 189 -13.34 -25.23 12.31
C GLU A 189 -13.13 -23.85 12.92
N LYS A 190 -12.26 -23.83 13.94
CA LYS A 190 -11.77 -22.59 14.52
C LYS A 190 -10.42 -22.27 13.93
N ILE A 191 -10.33 -21.12 13.28
CA ILE A 191 -9.09 -20.66 12.65
C ILE A 191 -8.58 -19.38 13.30
N ALA A 192 -7.28 -19.15 13.16
CA ALA A 192 -6.65 -17.87 13.45
C ALA A 192 -6.05 -17.34 12.15
N VAL A 193 -6.50 -16.16 11.72
CA VAL A 193 -5.93 -15.44 10.58
C VAL A 193 -4.93 -14.43 11.12
N TYR A 194 -3.64 -14.71 10.91
CA TYR A 194 -2.54 -13.81 11.18
C TYR A 194 -2.17 -13.11 9.88
N ASP A 195 -2.53 -11.84 9.75
CA ASP A 195 -2.28 -11.03 8.57
C ASP A 195 -1.25 -9.96 8.90
N LEU A 196 -0.10 -10.02 8.25
CA LEU A 196 1.02 -9.11 8.48
C LEU A 196 1.52 -8.58 7.15
N GLY A 197 0.97 -7.42 6.79
CA GLY A 197 1.16 -6.80 5.49
C GLY A 197 2.31 -5.81 5.45
N GLY A 198 2.25 -4.95 4.43
CA GLY A 198 3.24 -3.89 4.21
C GLY A 198 3.25 -2.79 5.27
N GLY A 199 2.13 -2.58 5.97
CA GLY A 199 2.10 -1.55 7.01
C GLY A 199 1.04 -1.72 8.09
N THR A 200 0.31 -2.82 8.09
CA THR A 200 -0.68 -3.18 9.10
C THR A 200 -0.53 -4.64 9.52
N PHE A 201 -0.86 -4.90 10.78
CA PHE A 201 -0.92 -6.22 11.38
C PHE A 201 -2.32 -6.44 11.94
N ASP A 202 -2.94 -7.56 11.62
CA ASP A 202 -4.21 -8.01 12.20
C ASP A 202 -4.08 -9.49 12.64
N ILE A 203 -4.73 -9.82 13.76
CA ILE A 203 -4.97 -11.19 14.20
C ILE A 203 -6.46 -11.34 14.48
N SER A 204 -7.11 -12.29 13.82
CA SER A 204 -8.52 -12.60 14.06
C SER A 204 -8.73 -14.08 14.31
N VAL A 205 -9.50 -14.41 15.34
CA VAL A 205 -9.96 -15.78 15.61
C VAL A 205 -11.38 -15.89 15.08
N LEU A 206 -11.61 -16.88 14.22
CA LEU A 206 -12.91 -17.10 13.58
C LEU A 206 -13.41 -18.51 13.86
N ASP A 207 -14.72 -18.63 14.04
CA ASP A 207 -15.45 -19.89 14.00
C ASP A 207 -16.14 -19.99 12.63
N ILE A 208 -15.81 -21.03 11.86
CA ILE A 208 -16.32 -21.27 10.52
C ILE A 208 -17.11 -22.57 10.56
N GLY A 209 -18.39 -22.54 10.16
CA GLY A 209 -19.24 -23.72 10.15
C GLY A 209 -20.55 -23.47 9.44
N ASP A 210 -21.07 -24.47 8.72
CA ASP A 210 -22.34 -24.40 7.98
C ASP A 210 -22.52 -23.15 7.07
N GLY A 211 -21.42 -22.65 6.48
CA GLY A 211 -21.41 -21.44 5.64
C GLY A 211 -21.52 -20.12 6.43
N VAL A 212 -21.45 -20.18 7.76
CA VAL A 212 -21.38 -19.04 8.67
C VAL A 212 -19.91 -18.78 9.03
N PHE A 213 -19.54 -17.49 9.03
CA PHE A 213 -18.22 -17.01 9.42
C PHE A 213 -18.41 -16.03 10.57
N GLU A 214 -18.07 -16.45 11.79
CA GLU A 214 -18.19 -15.63 13.00
C GLU A 214 -16.81 -15.19 13.48
N VAL A 215 -16.60 -13.87 13.62
CA VAL A 215 -15.37 -13.31 14.21
C VAL A 215 -15.53 -13.35 15.73
N MET A 216 -14.77 -14.20 16.39
CA MET A 216 -14.82 -14.40 17.84
C MET A 216 -14.01 -13.34 18.59
N ALA A 217 -12.86 -12.97 18.02
CA ALA A 217 -11.97 -11.95 18.56
C ALA A 217 -11.12 -11.37 17.42
N THR A 218 -10.76 -10.10 17.55
CA THR A 218 -9.85 -9.42 16.62
C THR A 218 -8.98 -8.45 17.41
N ASP A 219 -7.71 -8.37 17.06
CA ASP A 219 -6.74 -7.43 17.59
C ASP A 219 -5.70 -7.11 16.51
N GLY A 220 -4.86 -6.10 16.71
CA GLY A 220 -3.88 -5.72 15.70
C GLY A 220 -3.16 -4.40 15.97
N ASP A 221 -2.38 -3.98 14.98
CA ASP A 221 -1.70 -2.69 14.93
C ASP A 221 -1.73 -2.12 13.51
N THR A 222 -2.41 -0.97 13.36
CA THR A 222 -2.57 -0.30 12.06
C THR A 222 -1.31 0.44 11.59
N GLN A 223 -0.24 0.43 12.37
CA GLN A 223 1.04 1.08 12.06
C GLN A 223 2.24 0.12 12.20
N LEU A 224 2.01 -1.20 12.06
CA LEU A 224 3.05 -2.23 12.11
C LEU A 224 3.06 -3.07 10.83
N GLY A 225 4.22 -3.25 10.18
CA GLY A 225 4.37 -4.14 9.05
C GLY A 225 5.69 -4.02 8.28
N GLY A 226 5.63 -4.43 7.01
CA GLY A 226 6.71 -4.42 6.02
C GLY A 226 7.63 -3.20 6.04
N ASP A 227 7.02 -2.02 6.07
CA ASP A 227 7.69 -0.72 6.02
C ASP A 227 8.56 -0.48 7.26
N ASP A 228 8.21 -0.99 8.44
CA ASP A 228 8.98 -0.75 9.67
C ASP A 228 10.27 -1.57 9.67
N TRP A 229 10.25 -2.78 9.11
CA TRP A 229 11.48 -3.54 8.89
C TRP A 229 12.37 -2.90 7.84
N ASP A 230 11.78 -2.36 6.77
CA ASP A 230 12.56 -1.62 5.77
C ASP A 230 13.22 -0.39 6.40
N SER A 231 12.48 0.39 7.20
CA SER A 231 13.03 1.52 7.96
C SER A 231 14.16 1.10 8.90
N ALA A 232 14.01 -0.01 9.63
CA ALA A 232 15.06 -0.51 10.51
C ALA A 232 16.34 -0.89 9.75
N ILE A 233 16.22 -1.48 8.56
CA ILE A 233 17.35 -1.81 7.70
C ILE A 233 17.97 -0.53 7.12
N ILE A 234 17.16 0.42 6.66
CA ILE A 234 17.62 1.73 6.15
C ILE A 234 18.43 2.45 7.24
N ASP A 235 17.92 2.52 8.46
CA ASP A 235 18.59 3.19 9.58
C ASP A 235 19.92 2.53 9.93
N TRP A 236 19.96 1.19 9.91
CA TRP A 236 21.20 0.45 10.06
C TRP A 236 22.20 0.78 8.94
N VAL A 237 21.79 0.77 7.67
CA VAL A 237 22.66 1.09 6.53
C VAL A 237 23.19 2.52 6.62
N VAL A 238 22.32 3.50 6.90
CA VAL A 238 22.71 4.92 7.00
C VAL A 238 23.67 5.14 8.17
N SER A 239 23.40 4.53 9.32
CA SER A 239 24.28 4.63 10.50
C SER A 239 25.63 3.96 10.26
N ASP A 240 25.65 2.77 9.65
CA ASP A 240 26.89 2.04 9.36
C ASP A 240 27.75 2.78 8.32
N PHE A 241 27.12 3.30 7.24
CA PHE A 241 27.81 4.09 6.23
C PHE A 241 28.41 5.38 6.82
N LYS A 242 27.65 6.10 7.63
CA LYS A 242 28.16 7.30 8.33
C LYS A 242 29.33 6.97 9.26
N SER A 243 29.29 5.84 9.95
CA SER A 243 30.38 5.41 10.82
C SER A 243 31.65 5.02 10.06
N LYS A 244 31.53 4.47 8.86
CA LYS A 244 32.66 3.97 8.07
C LYS A 244 33.26 5.04 7.16
N GLU A 245 32.41 5.79 6.46
CA GLU A 245 32.80 6.75 5.43
C GLU A 245 32.72 8.22 5.91
N GLY A 246 32.13 8.47 7.07
CA GLY A 246 32.00 9.83 7.62
C GLY A 246 30.95 10.71 6.92
N VAL A 247 30.21 10.18 5.95
CA VAL A 247 29.20 10.90 5.16
C VAL A 247 27.80 10.54 5.64
N ASP A 248 26.96 11.55 5.88
CA ASP A 248 25.57 11.37 6.30
C ASP A 248 24.62 11.37 5.09
N LEU A 249 23.94 10.23 4.86
CA LEU A 249 22.99 10.05 3.76
C LEU A 249 21.55 10.45 4.12
N SER A 250 21.26 10.74 5.40
CA SER A 250 19.88 11.02 5.85
C SER A 250 19.25 12.28 5.24
N GLY A 251 20.07 13.20 4.74
CA GLY A 251 19.63 14.41 4.05
C GLY A 251 19.55 14.30 2.52
N GLN A 252 19.71 13.09 1.95
CA GLN A 252 19.83 12.88 0.51
C GLN A 252 18.69 11.99 -0.02
N PRO A 253 17.58 12.56 -0.52
CA PRO A 253 16.40 11.80 -0.94
C PRO A 253 16.69 10.71 -1.98
N ASP A 254 17.53 11.01 -2.97
CA ASP A 254 17.88 10.04 -4.03
C ASP A 254 18.67 8.85 -3.45
N ALA A 255 19.60 9.10 -2.52
CA ALA A 255 20.35 8.05 -1.85
C ALA A 255 19.43 7.19 -0.97
N LEU A 256 18.58 7.82 -0.16
CA LEU A 256 17.62 7.12 0.70
C LEU A 256 16.64 6.26 -0.10
N GLN A 257 16.16 6.74 -1.25
CA GLN A 257 15.28 5.96 -2.10
C GLN A 257 15.97 4.70 -2.65
N ARG A 258 17.25 4.81 -3.04
CA ARG A 258 18.04 3.65 -3.49
C ARG A 258 18.31 2.66 -2.35
N ILE A 259 18.59 3.17 -1.16
CA ILE A 259 18.76 2.33 0.04
C ILE A 259 17.45 1.62 0.37
N LYS A 260 16.31 2.31 0.32
CA LYS A 260 14.99 1.70 0.56
C LYS A 260 14.72 0.53 -0.39
N GLU A 261 14.99 0.70 -1.69
CA GLU A 261 14.78 -0.36 -2.67
C GLU A 261 15.68 -1.58 -2.43
N GLU A 262 16.96 -1.36 -2.10
CA GLU A 262 17.86 -2.47 -1.79
C GLU A 262 17.61 -3.09 -0.42
N ALA A 263 17.13 -2.31 0.56
CA ALA A 263 16.70 -2.81 1.86
C ALA A 263 15.48 -3.73 1.72
N GLU A 264 14.47 -3.34 0.94
CA GLU A 264 13.29 -4.17 0.65
C GLU A 264 13.72 -5.47 -0.04
N LYS A 265 14.57 -5.40 -1.07
CA LYS A 265 15.10 -6.58 -1.76
C LYS A 265 15.88 -7.50 -0.81
N GLY A 266 16.75 -6.92 0.02
CA GLY A 266 17.54 -7.67 1.00
C GLY A 266 16.66 -8.37 2.04
N LYS A 267 15.67 -7.66 2.60
CA LYS A 267 14.67 -8.23 3.52
C LYS A 267 13.96 -9.44 2.91
N ILE A 268 13.48 -9.30 1.67
CA ILE A 268 12.79 -10.38 0.96
C ILE A 268 13.73 -11.54 0.67
N ALA A 269 14.94 -11.27 0.16
CA ALA A 269 15.91 -12.31 -0.16
C ALA A 269 16.32 -13.15 1.07
N LEU A 270 16.45 -12.50 2.23
CA LEU A 270 16.77 -13.15 3.51
C LEU A 270 15.64 -14.03 4.07
N SER A 271 14.46 -14.03 3.45
CA SER A 271 13.39 -15.00 3.79
C SER A 271 13.69 -16.41 3.29
N SER A 272 14.65 -16.57 2.37
CA SER A 272 15.08 -17.87 1.84
C SER A 272 16.60 -18.06 1.80
N SER A 273 17.37 -16.97 1.85
CA SER A 273 18.83 -16.97 1.86
C SER A 273 19.38 -16.61 3.24
N SER A 274 20.57 -17.08 3.59
CA SER A 274 21.22 -16.74 4.86
C SER A 274 21.97 -15.40 4.83
N THR A 275 22.32 -14.90 3.65
CA THR A 275 23.06 -13.66 3.45
C THR A 275 22.57 -12.90 2.21
N TYR A 276 22.65 -11.57 2.25
CA TYR A 276 22.40 -10.68 1.13
C TYR A 276 23.44 -9.56 1.13
N GLU A 277 23.94 -9.20 -0.06
CA GLU A 277 24.90 -8.10 -0.22
C GLU A 277 24.19 -6.86 -0.74
N ILE A 278 24.19 -5.78 0.05
CA ILE A 278 23.70 -4.47 -0.39
C ILE A 278 24.83 -3.80 -1.17
N ASN A 279 24.66 -3.72 -2.50
CA ASN A 279 25.62 -3.09 -3.39
C ASN A 279 24.99 -1.88 -4.07
N LEU A 280 25.40 -0.68 -3.66
CA LEU A 280 24.92 0.61 -4.19
C LEU A 280 26.10 1.44 -4.72
N PRO A 281 26.59 1.16 -5.94
CA PRO A 281 27.65 1.96 -6.56
C PRO A 281 27.21 3.41 -6.70
N PHE A 282 28.10 4.37 -6.40
CA PHE A 282 27.79 5.80 -6.50
C PHE A 282 26.55 6.23 -5.69
N VAL A 283 26.39 5.71 -4.45
CA VAL A 283 25.22 6.01 -3.60
C VAL A 283 25.11 7.51 -3.25
N THR A 284 26.24 8.20 -3.16
CA THR A 284 26.36 9.64 -2.94
C THR A 284 27.54 10.16 -3.76
N ALA A 285 27.51 11.45 -4.11
CA ALA A 285 28.67 12.20 -4.57
C ALA A 285 29.13 13.11 -3.41
N ASP A 286 30.44 13.27 -3.21
CA ASP A 286 30.97 14.25 -2.28
C ASP A 286 31.48 15.51 -3.02
N GLN A 287 32.03 16.50 -2.31
CA GLN A 287 32.54 17.72 -2.95
C GLN A 287 33.73 17.47 -3.91
N THR A 288 34.26 16.25 -3.99
CA THR A 288 35.36 15.86 -4.86
C THR A 288 34.92 15.11 -6.11
N GLY A 289 33.63 14.75 -6.22
CA GLY A 289 33.04 14.03 -7.36
C GLY A 289 32.65 12.61 -7.00
#